data_AF-A0A3A8WEQ2-F1
#
_entry.id   AF-A0A3A8WEQ2-F1
#
_cell.length_a   1.000
_cell.length_b   1.000
_cell.length_c   1.000
_cell.angle_alpha   90.00
_cell.angle_beta   90.00
_cell.angle_gamma   90.00
#
_symmetry.space_group_name_H-M   'P 1'
#
loop_
_entity.id
_entity.type
_entity.pdbx_description
1 polymer ?
#
loop_
_entity_poly.entity_id
_entity_poly.type
_entity_poly.pdbx_seq_one_letter_code
_entity_poly.pdbx_strand_id
1 'polypeptide(L)'
;MVYYKCLEHFDKFGDAEVIYWVDVSGVPERLVDEAKRIDGADYSDGCFGVCIQHDRETGEFAAIEDSPGQNIYYVDNLGEKHWFDYSLSEQELEQIASKIRISMKEDGREN
;
A
#
# COMPACT_ATOMS: atom_id res chain seq x y z
N MET A 1 9.20 8.16 -7.16
CA MET A 1 9.09 7.85 -5.73
C MET A 1 7.62 7.85 -5.40
N VAL A 2 7.18 6.81 -4.73
CA VAL A 2 5.80 6.57 -4.36
C VAL A 2 5.50 7.29 -3.05
N TYR A 3 4.31 7.87 -2.94
CA TYR A 3 3.92 8.69 -1.79
C TYR A 3 2.61 8.19 -1.19
N TYR A 4 2.56 8.12 0.15
CA TYR A 4 1.33 7.92 0.92
C TYR A 4 0.25 8.93 0.51
N LYS A 5 -0.95 8.45 0.20
CA LYS A 5 -2.15 9.26 -0.04
C LYS A 5 -3.10 9.17 1.15
N CYS A 6 -3.55 7.97 1.50
CA CYS A 6 -4.38 7.70 2.67
C CYS A 6 -4.33 6.23 3.07
N LEU A 7 -4.70 5.95 4.31
CA LEU A 7 -4.98 4.59 4.78
C LEU A 7 -6.41 4.23 4.37
N GLU A 8 -6.56 3.20 3.55
CA GLU A 8 -7.85 2.73 3.06
C GLU A 8 -8.48 1.78 4.09
N HIS A 9 -7.75 0.74 4.46
CA HIS A 9 -8.19 -0.25 5.44
C HIS A 9 -7.02 -0.83 6.24
N PHE A 10 -7.33 -1.55 7.32
CA PHE A 10 -6.36 -2.37 8.02
C PHE A 10 -6.99 -3.66 8.55
N ASP A 11 -6.24 -4.75 8.46
CA ASP A 11 -6.60 -6.05 9.00
C ASP A 11 -5.75 -6.35 10.23
N LYS A 12 -6.39 -6.77 11.33
CA LYS A 12 -5.69 -7.18 12.56
C LYS A 12 -5.59 -8.70 12.64
N PHE A 13 -4.39 -9.20 12.83
CA PHE A 13 -4.12 -10.63 13.04
C PHE A 13 -3.69 -10.83 14.50
N GLY A 14 -4.70 -10.94 15.36
CA GLY A 14 -4.49 -10.92 16.80
C GLY A 14 -3.96 -9.57 17.29
N ASP A 15 -3.17 -9.61 18.37
CA ASP A 15 -2.61 -8.39 18.98
C ASP A 15 -1.24 -8.02 18.41
N ALA A 16 -0.54 -8.99 17.81
CA ALA A 16 0.86 -8.87 17.40
C ALA A 16 1.04 -8.31 15.98
N GLU A 17 0.06 -8.45 15.08
CA GLU A 17 0.27 -8.10 13.67
C GLU A 17 -0.92 -7.31 13.10
N VAL A 18 -0.61 -6.28 12.32
CA VAL A 18 -1.58 -5.49 11.56
C VAL A 18 -1.09 -5.32 10.14
N ILE A 19 -1.97 -5.56 9.18
CA ILE A 19 -1.74 -5.26 7.77
C ILE A 19 -2.48 -3.97 7.43
N TYR A 20 -1.79 -3.01 6.84
CA TYR A 20 -2.34 -1.73 6.38
C TYR A 20 -2.42 -1.71 4.86
N TRP A 21 -3.61 -1.44 4.34
CA TRP A 21 -3.87 -1.19 2.93
C TRP A 21 -3.82 0.32 2.69
N VAL A 22 -2.82 0.75 1.94
CA VAL A 22 -2.48 2.16 1.79
C VAL A 22 -2.61 2.56 0.34
N ASP A 23 -3.44 3.56 0.07
CA ASP A 23 -3.48 4.20 -1.24
C ASP A 23 -2.21 5.04 -1.43
N VAL A 24 -1.66 4.97 -2.63
CA VAL A 24 -0.42 5.68 -2.98
C VAL A 24 -0.56 6.50 -4.25
N SER A 25 0.35 7.45 -4.40
CA SER A 25 0.49 8.33 -5.56
C SER A 25 1.95 8.40 -6.02
N GLY A 26 2.22 9.05 -7.15
CA GLY A 26 3.59 9.15 -7.69
C GLY A 26 4.15 7.84 -8.24
N VAL A 27 3.26 6.89 -8.58
CA VAL A 27 3.64 5.61 -9.20
C VAL A 27 4.33 5.86 -10.55
N PRO A 28 5.35 5.06 -10.91
CA PRO A 28 6.04 5.21 -12.20
C PRO A 28 5.08 5.08 -13.38
N GLU A 29 5.32 5.88 -14.43
CA GLU A 29 4.50 5.89 -15.65
C GLU A 29 4.34 4.49 -16.27
N ARG A 30 5.39 3.65 -16.22
CA ARG A 30 5.30 2.25 -16.68
C ARG A 30 4.17 1.44 -16.02
N LEU A 31 3.87 1.70 -14.75
CA LEU A 31 2.79 1.01 -14.02
C LEU A 31 1.43 1.62 -14.35
N VAL A 32 1.39 2.93 -14.55
CA VAL A 32 0.19 3.64 -15.03
C VAL A 32 -0.23 3.12 -16.41
N ASP A 33 0.73 2.95 -17.30
CA ASP A 33 0.47 2.40 -18.64
C ASP A 33 -0.01 0.95 -18.57
N GLU A 34 0.51 0.16 -17.62
CA GLU A 34 0.02 -1.21 -17.40
C GLU A 34 -1.42 -1.23 -16.87
N ALA A 35 -1.74 -0.41 -15.87
CA ALA A 35 -3.11 -0.27 -15.36
C ALA A 35 -4.09 0.18 -16.45
N LYS A 36 -3.68 1.12 -17.32
CA LYS A 36 -4.48 1.53 -18.49
C LYS A 36 -4.66 0.40 -19.50
N ARG A 37 -3.72 -0.53 -19.62
CA ARG A 37 -3.88 -1.72 -20.48
C ARG A 37 -4.87 -2.72 -19.89
N ILE A 38 -4.91 -2.83 -18.56
CA ILE A 38 -5.84 -3.71 -17.84
C ILE A 38 -7.27 -3.15 -17.95
N ASP A 39 -7.49 -1.87 -17.63
CA ASP A 39 -8.85 -1.30 -17.54
C ASP A 39 -9.33 -0.58 -18.79
N GLY A 40 -8.42 -0.26 -19.72
CA GLY A 40 -8.75 0.44 -20.94
C GLY A 40 -9.50 1.75 -20.68
N ALA A 41 -10.76 1.80 -21.12
CA ALA A 41 -11.61 2.98 -21.00
C ALA A 41 -12.13 3.21 -19.57
N ASP A 42 -12.11 2.19 -18.73
CA ASP A 42 -12.62 2.25 -17.35
C ASP A 42 -11.52 2.60 -16.33
N TYR A 43 -10.29 2.83 -16.81
CA TYR A 43 -9.16 3.20 -15.97
C TYR A 43 -9.48 4.42 -15.11
N SER A 44 -9.17 4.31 -13.81
CA SER A 44 -9.30 5.39 -12.85
C SER A 44 -7.96 5.77 -12.24
N ASP A 45 -7.72 7.07 -12.07
CA ASP A 45 -6.51 7.55 -11.44
C ASP A 45 -6.54 7.31 -9.92
N GLY A 46 -5.41 6.90 -9.37
CA GLY A 46 -5.26 6.76 -7.93
C GLY A 46 -5.87 5.50 -7.31
N CYS A 47 -6.17 4.47 -8.10
CA CYS A 47 -6.48 3.10 -7.61
C CYS A 47 -5.23 2.25 -7.36
N PHE A 48 -4.09 2.90 -7.08
CA PHE A 48 -2.85 2.22 -6.73
C PHE A 48 -2.68 2.17 -5.22
N GLY A 49 -2.23 1.03 -4.71
CA GLY A 49 -1.94 0.86 -3.30
C GLY A 49 -0.74 -0.02 -3.03
N VAL A 50 -0.36 -0.05 -1.75
CA VAL A 50 0.65 -0.95 -1.19
C VAL A 50 0.11 -1.58 0.07
N CYS A 51 0.67 -2.73 0.42
CA CYS A 51 0.30 -3.47 1.60
C CYS A 51 1.48 -3.43 2.58
N ILE A 52 1.27 -2.94 3.79
CA ILE A 52 2.32 -2.75 4.80
C ILE A 52 1.98 -3.59 6.04
N GLN A 53 2.83 -4.55 6.36
CA GLN A 53 2.78 -5.26 7.63
C GLN A 53 3.41 -4.39 8.72
N HIS A 54 2.81 -4.44 9.91
CA HIS A 54 3.36 -3.91 11.15
C HIS A 54 3.34 -4.99 12.22
N ASP A 55 4.52 -5.36 12.68
CA ASP A 55 4.70 -6.16 13.88
C ASP A 55 4.60 -5.22 15.08
N ARG A 56 3.56 -5.39 15.90
CA ARG A 56 3.28 -4.57 17.09
C ARG A 56 4.13 -4.95 18.29
N GLU A 57 4.73 -6.13 18.32
CA GLU A 57 5.65 -6.55 19.38
C GLU A 57 7.01 -5.85 19.21
N THR A 58 7.51 -5.79 17.98
CA THR A 58 8.80 -5.16 17.64
C THR A 58 8.66 -3.68 17.24
N GLY A 59 7.49 -3.27 16.74
CA GLY A 59 7.24 -1.95 16.14
C GLY A 59 7.77 -1.80 14.71
N GLU A 60 8.20 -2.91 14.09
CA GLU A 60 8.80 -2.93 12.75
C GLU A 60 7.73 -2.92 11.66
N PHE A 61 8.04 -2.25 10.55
CA PHE A 61 7.19 -2.16 9.36
C PHE A 61 7.89 -2.83 8.18
N ALA A 62 7.13 -3.58 7.40
CA ALA A 62 7.61 -4.24 6.19
C ALA A 62 6.57 -4.13 5.06
N ALA A 63 7.04 -3.99 3.82
CA ALA A 63 6.16 -4.08 2.67
C ALA A 63 5.84 -5.54 2.38
N ILE A 64 4.55 -5.85 2.18
CA ILE A 64 4.10 -7.17 1.75
C ILE A 64 4.31 -7.28 0.23
N GLU A 65 4.64 -8.50 -0.19
CA GLU A 65 4.85 -8.89 -1.57
C GLU A 65 3.88 -10.00 -1.94
N ASP A 66 3.16 -9.87 -3.05
CA ASP A 66 2.36 -10.98 -3.61
C ASP A 66 3.27 -12.04 -4.23
N SER A 67 4.32 -11.56 -4.91
CA SER A 67 5.46 -12.35 -5.39
C SER A 67 6.74 -11.53 -5.20
N PRO A 68 7.92 -12.16 -5.14
CA PRO A 68 9.19 -11.45 -4.90
C PRO A 68 9.34 -10.19 -5.76
N GLY A 69 9.46 -9.03 -5.11
CA GLY A 69 9.58 -7.71 -5.76
C GLY A 69 8.27 -7.03 -6.15
N GLN A 70 7.10 -7.60 -5.84
CA GLN A 70 5.79 -7.03 -6.17
C GLN A 70 5.10 -6.38 -4.97
N ASN A 71 5.41 -5.12 -4.67
CA ASN A 71 4.80 -4.42 -3.53
C ASN A 71 3.61 -3.51 -3.87
N ILE A 72 3.48 -3.08 -5.13
CA ILE A 72 2.41 -2.18 -5.57
C ILE A 72 1.33 -3.00 -6.26
N TYR A 73 0.07 -2.70 -5.96
CA TYR A 73 -1.07 -3.18 -6.72
C TYR A 73 -1.86 -2.03 -7.34
N TYR A 74 -2.60 -2.34 -8.40
CA TYR A 74 -3.71 -1.55 -8.92
C TYR A 74 -5.01 -2.31 -8.73
N VAL A 75 -6.08 -1.61 -8.33
CA VAL A 75 -7.43 -2.17 -8.27
C VAL A 75 -8.17 -1.79 -9.52
N ASP A 76 -8.62 -2.77 -10.30
CA ASP A 76 -9.40 -2.52 -11.51
C ASP A 76 -10.87 -2.15 -11.22
N ASN A 77 -11.61 -1.81 -12.27
CA ASN A 77 -13.04 -1.49 -12.19
C ASN A 77 -13.92 -2.65 -11.67
N LEU A 78 -13.44 -3.89 -11.68
CA LEU A 78 -14.11 -5.08 -11.14
C LEU A 78 -13.75 -5.32 -9.66
N GLY A 79 -12.78 -4.58 -9.13
CA GLY A 79 -12.27 -4.73 -7.78
C GLY A 79 -11.14 -5.76 -7.65
N GLU A 80 -10.62 -6.28 -8.77
CA GLU A 80 -9.49 -7.21 -8.76
C GLU A 80 -8.17 -6.46 -8.56
N LYS A 81 -7.27 -7.06 -7.77
CA LYS A 81 -5.94 -6.51 -7.49
C LYS A 81 -4.92 -7.08 -8.46
N HIS A 82 -4.26 -6.20 -9.20
CA HIS A 82 -3.17 -6.52 -10.12
C HIS A 82 -1.86 -6.04 -9.53
N TRP A 83 -1.00 -6.97 -9.11
CA TRP A 83 0.28 -6.68 -8.48
C TRP A 83 1.38 -6.45 -9.52
N PHE A 84 2.21 -5.46 -9.28
CA PHE A 84 3.28 -5.04 -10.18
C PHE A 84 4.64 -5.19 -9.55
N ASP A 85 5.60 -5.57 -10.38
CA ASP A 85 7.02 -5.56 -10.06
C ASP A 85 7.49 -4.13 -9.76
N TYR A 86 7.57 -3.83 -8.47
CA TYR A 86 8.05 -2.60 -7.87
C TYR A 86 8.47 -2.90 -6.45
N SER A 87 9.77 -2.85 -6.19
CA SER A 87 10.31 -2.90 -4.84
C SER A 87 10.25 -1.51 -4.20
N LEU A 88 9.50 -1.38 -3.12
CA LEU A 88 9.55 -0.18 -2.29
C LEU A 88 10.96 0.00 -1.73
N SER A 89 11.53 1.19 -1.92
CA SER A 89 12.76 1.55 -1.24
C SER A 89 12.52 1.73 0.26
N GLU A 90 13.58 1.57 1.07
CA GLU A 90 13.52 1.83 2.52
C GLU A 90 13.02 3.24 2.83
N GLN A 91 13.37 4.22 1.99
CA GLN A 91 12.90 5.60 2.13
C GLN A 91 11.39 5.73 1.93
N GLU A 92 10.82 5.05 0.93
CA GLU A 92 9.39 5.05 0.68
C GLU A 92 8.63 4.32 1.79
N LEU A 93 9.16 3.18 2.24
CA LEU A 93 8.60 2.42 3.35
C LEU A 93 8.56 3.25 4.64
N GLU A 94 9.67 3.89 5.03
CA GLU A 94 9.70 4.71 6.24
C GLU A 94 8.77 5.93 6.13
N GLN A 95 8.68 6.54 4.94
CA GLN A 95 7.74 7.64 4.71
C GLN A 95 6.30 7.16 4.94
N ILE A 96 5.91 6.03 4.35
CA ILE A 96 4.57 5.46 4.49
C ILE A 96 4.30 5.04 5.94
N ALA A 97 5.23 4.33 6.58
CA ALA A 97 5.14 3.90 7.98
C ALA A 97 4.96 5.09 8.92
N SER A 98 5.68 6.20 8.69
CA SER A 98 5.52 7.42 9.49
C SER A 98 4.09 7.99 9.43
N LYS A 99 3.45 7.91 8.26
CA LYS A 99 2.07 8.36 8.06
C LYS A 99 1.06 7.43 8.70
N ILE A 100 1.27 6.11 8.60
CA ILE A 100 0.44 5.12 9.30
C ILE A 100 0.46 5.36 10.82
N ARG A 101 1.65 5.58 11.40
CA ARG A 101 1.80 5.86 12.84
C ARG A 101 1.01 7.11 13.27
N ILE A 102 0.99 8.16 12.44
CA ILE A 102 0.20 9.38 12.70
C ILE A 102 -1.29 9.06 12.64
N SER A 103 -1.76 8.39 11.58
CA SER A 103 -3.17 8.04 11.40
C SER A 103 -3.70 7.14 12.52
N MET A 104 -2.89 6.21 13.05
CA MET A 104 -3.28 5.37 14.19
C MET A 104 -3.41 6.14 15.51
N LYS A 105 -2.56 7.14 15.72
CA LYS A 105 -2.61 8.02 16.89
C LYS A 105 -3.83 8.92 16.89
N GLU A 106 -4.17 9.47 15.74
CA GLU A 106 -5.33 10.36 15.57
C GLU A 106 -6.66 9.62 15.74
N ASP A 107 -6.72 8.34 15.34
CA ASP A 107 -7.91 7.50 15.50
C ASP A 107 -8.13 6.95 16.92
N GLY A 108 -7.23 7.23 17.88
CA GLY A 108 -7.35 6.78 19.27
C GLY A 108 -7.35 5.26 19.46
N ARG A 109 -6.84 4.50 18.48
CA ARG A 109 -6.80 3.02 18.46
C ARG A 109 -5.50 2.44 19.00
N GLU A 110 -4.59 3.28 19.48
CA GLU A 110 -3.49 2.89 20.37
C GLU A 110 -4.02 2.85 21.82
N ASN A 111 -4.71 1.76 22.19
CA ASN A 111 -5.00 1.44 23.59
C ASN A 111 -4.86 -0.06 23.80
#